data_AF-A0A1T4RVD2-F1
#
_entry.id   AF-A0A1T4RVD2-F1
#
_cell.length_a   1.000
_cell.length_b   1.000
_cell.length_c   1.000
_cell.angle_alpha   90.00
_cell.angle_beta   90.00
_cell.angle_gamma   90.00
#
_symmetry.space_group_name_H-M   'P 1'
#
loop_
_entity.id
_entity.type
_entity.pdbx_description
1 polymer ?
#
loop_
_entity_poly.entity_id
_entity_poly.type
_entity_poly.pdbx_seq_one_letter_code
_entity_poly.pdbx_strand_id
1 'polypeptide(L)'
;MPANDNRAPNPNYLAYDVTLLEREFADLLAAYPELVEDETLRADTIEGETDAHRVLSKIVAIERDANSMMAAVGERVKDLQVRKARYERRKDAMRALLFRLMKAGALSKVNLAEATLSIGKGRASVEIVDETKVPKRFMKVTTTPDKTAIKSALDAGEKVRGAKMSEPGEVLSVRAA
;
A
#
# COMPACT_ATOMS: atom_id res chain seq x y z
N MET A 1 19.75 -40.57 0.34
CA MET A 1 19.55 -39.34 1.14
C MET A 1 18.84 -38.34 0.25
N PRO A 2 17.61 -37.90 0.54
CA PRO A 2 16.94 -36.91 -0.29
C PRO A 2 17.60 -35.53 -0.07
N ALA A 3 18.02 -34.91 -1.16
CA ALA A 3 18.56 -33.55 -1.16
C ALA A 3 17.44 -32.57 -0.77
N ASN A 4 17.70 -31.81 0.27
CA ASN A 4 16.85 -30.76 0.79
C ASN A 4 16.84 -29.59 -0.20
N ASP A 5 15.90 -29.60 -1.16
CA ASP A 5 15.67 -28.56 -2.15
C ASP A 5 14.89 -27.38 -1.55
N ASN A 6 15.43 -26.80 -0.49
CA ASN A 6 14.86 -25.63 0.20
C ASN A 6 15.63 -24.35 -0.16
N ARG A 7 15.86 -24.12 -1.46
CA ARG A 7 16.27 -22.80 -1.95
C ARG A 7 15.03 -21.95 -2.16
N ALA A 8 14.85 -20.93 -1.34
CA ALA A 8 13.88 -19.86 -1.60
C ALA A 8 14.04 -19.41 -3.07
N PRO A 9 12.94 -19.23 -3.82
CA PRO A 9 13.02 -18.91 -5.24
C PRO A 9 13.72 -17.56 -5.39
N ASN A 10 14.97 -17.59 -5.85
CA ASN A 10 15.71 -16.37 -6.17
C ASN A 10 14.95 -15.67 -7.32
N PRO A 11 14.47 -14.43 -7.15
CA PRO A 11 13.61 -13.73 -8.11
C PRO A 11 14.24 -13.63 -9.51
N ASN A 12 15.58 -13.66 -9.59
CA ASN A 12 16.31 -13.60 -10.85
C ASN A 12 16.06 -14.81 -11.76
N TYR A 13 15.75 -16.00 -11.21
CA TYR A 13 15.45 -17.17 -12.06
C TYR A 13 14.05 -17.10 -12.65
N LEU A 14 13.08 -16.57 -11.90
CA LEU A 14 11.70 -16.49 -12.39
C LEU A 14 11.55 -15.44 -13.48
N ALA A 15 12.23 -14.29 -13.33
CA ALA A 15 12.29 -13.29 -14.39
C ALA A 15 12.94 -13.87 -15.66
N TYR A 16 14.00 -14.65 -15.52
CA TYR A 16 14.64 -15.34 -16.64
C TYR A 16 13.69 -16.37 -17.30
N ASP A 17 13.03 -17.22 -16.52
CA ASP A 17 12.06 -18.21 -17.02
C ASP A 17 10.93 -17.53 -17.80
N VAL A 18 10.43 -16.38 -17.33
CA VAL A 18 9.41 -15.58 -18.04
C VAL A 18 9.96 -15.05 -19.35
N THR A 19 11.17 -14.47 -19.37
CA THR A 19 11.75 -13.97 -20.62
C THR A 19 12.05 -15.08 -21.64
N LEU A 20 12.32 -16.30 -21.17
CA LEU A 20 12.49 -17.46 -22.03
C LEU A 20 11.14 -17.87 -22.64
N LEU A 21 10.10 -17.99 -21.82
CA LEU A 21 8.75 -18.31 -22.28
C LEU A 21 8.20 -17.27 -23.26
N GLU A 22 8.43 -15.98 -23.01
CA GLU A 22 8.03 -14.91 -23.95
C GLU A 22 8.64 -15.11 -25.34
N ARG A 23 9.91 -15.55 -25.40
CA ARG A 23 10.58 -15.86 -26.67
C ARG A 23 10.03 -17.14 -27.29
N GLU A 24 9.86 -18.20 -26.50
CA GLU A 24 9.29 -19.45 -26.98
C GLU A 24 7.89 -19.24 -27.57
N PHE A 25 7.05 -18.43 -26.92
CA PHE A 25 5.72 -18.08 -27.45
C PHE A 25 5.83 -17.31 -28.77
N ALA A 26 6.74 -16.35 -28.85
CA ALA A 26 6.94 -15.58 -30.09
C ALA A 26 7.43 -16.48 -31.24
N ASP A 27 8.37 -17.38 -30.97
CA ASP A 27 8.91 -18.33 -31.94
C ASP A 27 7.83 -19.32 -32.40
N LEU A 28 7.00 -19.82 -31.48
CA LEU A 28 5.89 -20.73 -31.77
C LEU A 28 4.83 -20.05 -32.66
N LEU A 29 4.44 -18.82 -32.35
CA LEU A 29 3.48 -18.04 -33.15
C LEU A 29 4.06 -17.64 -34.52
N ALA A 30 5.37 -17.44 -34.64
CA ALA A 30 6.02 -17.17 -35.91
C ALA A 30 6.12 -18.43 -36.78
N ALA A 31 6.37 -19.60 -36.17
CA ALA A 31 6.44 -20.89 -36.87
C ALA A 31 5.07 -21.40 -37.33
N TYR A 32 4.03 -21.12 -36.55
CA TYR A 32 2.65 -21.60 -36.78
C TYR A 32 1.66 -20.42 -36.75
N PRO A 33 1.52 -19.65 -37.85
CA PRO A 33 0.64 -18.49 -37.92
C PRO A 33 -0.84 -18.79 -37.65
N GLU A 34 -1.29 -20.02 -37.89
CA GLU A 34 -2.64 -20.51 -37.61
C GLU A 34 -3.02 -20.41 -36.12
N LEU A 35 -2.03 -20.45 -35.22
CA LEU A 35 -2.25 -20.28 -33.77
C LEU A 35 -2.63 -18.84 -33.41
N VAL A 36 -2.39 -17.87 -34.28
CA VAL A 36 -2.79 -16.47 -34.01
C VAL A 36 -4.32 -16.35 -34.07
N GLU A 37 -4.94 -17.03 -35.02
CA GLU A 37 -6.37 -16.93 -35.31
C GLU A 37 -7.23 -17.88 -34.48
N ASP A 38 -6.66 -18.99 -33.98
CA ASP A 38 -7.35 -19.96 -33.11
C ASP A 38 -6.78 -19.94 -31.68
N GLU A 39 -7.48 -19.25 -30.78
CA GLU A 39 -7.10 -19.15 -29.37
C GLU A 39 -7.12 -20.49 -28.63
N THR A 40 -8.04 -21.40 -28.99
CA THR A 40 -8.16 -22.69 -28.29
C THR A 40 -6.99 -23.58 -28.66
N LEU A 41 -6.70 -23.69 -29.96
CA LEU A 41 -5.55 -24.43 -30.47
C LEU A 41 -4.23 -23.83 -29.95
N ARG A 42 -4.13 -22.51 -29.86
CA ARG A 42 -2.98 -21.81 -29.27
C ARG A 42 -2.77 -22.18 -27.81
N ALA A 43 -3.83 -22.17 -26.99
CA ALA A 43 -3.73 -22.52 -25.59
C ALA A 43 -3.26 -23.98 -25.41
N ASP A 44 -3.87 -24.92 -26.12
CA ASP A 44 -3.53 -26.35 -26.05
C ASP A 44 -2.08 -26.61 -26.50
N THR A 45 -1.65 -25.92 -27.56
CA THR A 45 -0.28 -26.05 -28.07
C THR A 45 0.73 -25.45 -27.09
N ILE A 46 0.45 -24.28 -26.51
CA ILE A 46 1.32 -23.68 -25.49
C ILE A 46 1.42 -24.59 -24.26
N GLU A 47 0.31 -25.18 -23.82
CA GLU A 47 0.32 -26.12 -22.68
C GLU A 47 1.12 -27.39 -22.97
N GLY A 48 1.02 -27.93 -24.19
CA GLY A 48 1.70 -29.16 -24.58
C GLY A 48 3.19 -29.00 -24.91
N GLU A 49 3.56 -27.89 -25.55
CA GLU A 49 4.91 -27.68 -26.11
C GLU A 49 5.83 -26.84 -25.21
N THR A 50 5.28 -26.15 -24.20
CA THR A 50 6.07 -25.25 -23.35
C THR A 50 5.90 -25.52 -21.87
N ASP A 51 6.81 -24.96 -21.07
CA ASP A 51 6.78 -25.03 -19.61
C ASP A 51 5.86 -23.95 -18.97
N ALA A 52 4.99 -23.31 -19.77
CA ALA A 52 4.17 -22.17 -19.37
C ALA A 52 3.34 -22.42 -18.11
N HIS A 53 2.60 -23.54 -18.07
CA HIS A 53 1.70 -23.85 -16.97
C HIS A 53 2.45 -24.12 -15.66
N ARG A 54 3.66 -24.69 -15.73
CA ARG A 54 4.54 -24.86 -14.58
C ARG A 54 5.00 -23.52 -14.02
N VAL A 55 5.42 -22.60 -14.88
CA VAL A 55 5.91 -21.26 -14.47
C VAL A 55 4.75 -20.41 -13.94
N LEU A 56 3.60 -20.38 -14.61
CA LEU A 56 2.38 -19.70 -14.16
C LEU A 56 1.93 -20.21 -12.79
N SER A 57 1.87 -21.52 -12.60
CA SER A 57 1.51 -22.13 -11.30
C SER A 57 2.47 -21.71 -10.18
N LYS A 58 3.77 -21.66 -10.48
CA LYS A 58 4.79 -21.21 -9.53
C LYS A 58 4.63 -19.73 -9.17
N ILE A 59 4.32 -18.86 -10.13
CA ILE A 59 4.04 -17.43 -9.89
C ILE A 59 2.83 -17.28 -8.96
N VAL A 60 1.73 -17.98 -9.25
CA VAL A 60 0.51 -17.93 -8.43
C VAL A 60 0.76 -18.45 -7.02
N ALA A 61 1.55 -19.53 -6.86
CA ALA A 61 1.92 -20.04 -5.55
C ALA A 61 2.68 -18.99 -4.72
N ILE A 62 3.70 -18.34 -5.31
CA ILE A 62 4.48 -17.29 -4.65
C ILE A 62 3.58 -16.10 -4.26
N GLU A 63 2.68 -15.68 -5.16
CA GLU A 63 1.73 -14.59 -4.91
C GLU A 63 0.79 -14.92 -3.74
N ARG A 64 0.28 -16.16 -3.65
CA ARG A 64 -0.58 -16.61 -2.55
C ARG A 64 0.16 -16.72 -1.22
N ASP A 65 1.39 -17.21 -1.24
CA ASP A 65 2.24 -17.26 -0.05
C ASP A 65 2.51 -15.84 0.47
N ALA A 66 2.83 -14.90 -0.44
CA ALA A 66 3.00 -13.49 -0.10
C ALA A 66 1.72 -12.87 0.48
N ASN A 67 0.56 -13.14 -0.11
CA ASN A 67 -0.74 -12.68 0.40
C ASN A 67 -1.03 -13.21 1.81
N SER A 68 -0.75 -14.50 2.06
CA SER A 68 -0.94 -15.12 3.36
C SER A 68 -0.01 -14.52 4.42
N MET A 69 1.26 -14.32 4.07
CA MET A 69 2.25 -13.68 4.94
C MET A 69 1.92 -12.21 5.20
N MET A 70 1.41 -11.47 4.21
CA MET A 70 0.95 -10.09 4.37
C MET A 70 -0.16 -10.00 5.43
N ALA A 71 -1.13 -10.90 5.39
CA ALA A 71 -2.21 -10.94 6.38
C ALA A 71 -1.67 -11.20 7.80
N ALA A 72 -0.80 -12.20 7.96
CA ALA A 72 -0.18 -12.53 9.24
C ALA A 72 0.69 -11.39 9.80
N VAL A 73 1.50 -10.75 8.96
CA VAL A 73 2.28 -9.57 9.34
C VAL A 73 1.37 -8.42 9.74
N GLY A 74 0.27 -8.20 9.02
CA GLY A 74 -0.73 -7.20 9.34
C GLY A 74 -1.32 -7.37 10.74
N GLU A 75 -1.63 -8.61 11.15
CA GLU A 75 -2.09 -8.91 12.50
C GLU A 75 -1.02 -8.57 13.56
N ARG A 76 0.23 -8.96 13.31
CA ARG A 76 1.34 -8.63 14.23
C ARG A 76 1.56 -7.12 14.37
N VAL A 77 1.40 -6.36 13.29
CA VAL A 77 1.50 -4.90 13.32
C VAL A 77 0.39 -4.30 14.18
N LYS A 78 -0.85 -4.79 14.08
CA LYS A 78 -1.96 -4.34 14.93
C LYS A 78 -1.65 -4.55 16.41
N ASP A 79 -1.15 -5.72 16.78
CA ASP A 79 -0.72 -6.02 18.16
C ASP A 79 0.37 -5.07 18.65
N LEU A 80 1.38 -4.80 17.81
CA LEU A 80 2.46 -3.88 18.15
C LEU A 80 1.97 -2.44 18.28
N GLN A 81 1.01 -2.01 17.47
CA GLN A 81 0.37 -0.70 17.59
C GLN A 81 -0.40 -0.57 18.92
N VAL A 82 -1.12 -1.61 19.34
CA VAL A 82 -1.80 -1.62 20.64
C VAL A 82 -0.78 -1.50 21.78
N ARG A 83 0.35 -2.22 21.70
CA ARG A 83 1.43 -2.11 22.70
C ARG A 83 2.06 -0.72 22.69
N LYS A 84 2.34 -0.15 21.53
CA LYS A 84 2.86 1.21 21.38
C LYS A 84 1.94 2.23 22.04
N ALA A 85 0.63 2.15 21.79
CA ALA A 85 -0.35 3.04 22.40
C ALA A 85 -0.38 2.95 23.94
N ARG A 86 -0.14 1.77 24.52
CA ARG A 86 0.00 1.63 25.99
C ARG A 86 1.22 2.38 26.53
N TYR A 87 2.36 2.27 25.84
CA TYR A 87 3.57 3.01 26.24
C TYR A 87 3.44 4.52 26.03
N GLU A 88 2.74 4.96 24.99
CA GLU A 88 2.41 6.38 24.78
C GLU A 88 1.56 6.93 25.93
N ARG A 89 0.47 6.24 26.30
CA ARG A 89 -0.35 6.61 27.46
C ARG A 89 0.46 6.65 28.75
N ARG A 90 1.35 5.67 28.97
CA ARG A 90 2.23 5.65 30.15
C ARG A 90 3.18 6.85 30.16
N LYS A 91 3.82 7.13 29.03
CA LYS A 91 4.70 8.31 28.86
C LYS A 91 3.94 9.60 29.18
N ASP A 92 2.75 9.77 28.62
CA ASP A 92 1.95 10.99 28.80
C ASP A 92 1.46 11.13 30.26
N ALA A 93 1.06 10.03 30.89
CA ALA A 93 0.73 10.01 32.31
C ALA A 93 1.94 10.42 33.18
N MET A 94 3.15 9.91 32.90
CA MET A 94 4.36 10.31 33.64
C MET A 94 4.69 11.78 33.42
N ARG A 95 4.55 12.31 32.20
CA ARG A 95 4.74 13.74 31.93
C ARG A 95 3.73 14.61 32.68
N ALA A 96 2.48 14.17 32.76
CA ALA A 96 1.45 14.87 33.53
C ALA A 96 1.79 14.88 35.04
N LEU A 97 2.31 13.78 35.59
CA LEU A 97 2.77 13.72 36.97
C LEU A 97 3.98 14.63 37.21
N LEU A 98 4.98 14.61 36.33
CA LEU A 98 6.13 15.52 36.41
C LEU A 98 5.69 16.98 36.40
N PHE A 99 4.75 17.33 35.52
CA PHE A 99 4.21 18.69 35.45
C PHE A 99 3.45 19.09 36.72
N ARG A 100 2.64 18.19 37.29
CA ARG A 100 1.96 18.42 38.58
C ARG A 100 2.96 18.65 39.70
N LEU A 101 4.02 17.84 39.78
CA LEU A 101 5.04 17.93 40.82
C LEU A 101 5.87 19.22 40.70
N MET A 102 6.32 19.58 39.50
CA MET A 102 7.02 20.84 39.24
C MET A 102 6.16 22.06 39.57
N LYS A 103 4.85 22.02 39.27
CA LYS A 103 3.90 23.07 39.66
C LYS A 103 3.73 23.17 41.17
N ALA A 104 3.54 22.04 41.86
CA ALA A 104 3.36 22.02 43.30
C ALA A 104 4.60 22.55 44.05
N GLY A 105 5.80 22.27 43.54
CA GLY A 105 7.05 22.79 44.09
C GLY A 105 7.43 24.21 43.63
N ALA A 106 6.60 24.87 42.81
CA ALA A 106 6.93 26.15 42.16
C ALA A 106 8.28 26.14 41.41
N LEU A 107 8.69 24.98 40.89
CA LEU A 107 9.96 24.79 40.19
C LEU A 107 9.77 25.07 38.69
N SER A 108 10.45 26.08 38.18
CA SER A 108 10.46 26.40 36.75
C SER A 108 11.41 25.51 35.94
N LYS A 109 12.50 25.04 36.56
CA LYS A 109 13.53 24.20 35.95
C LYS A 109 14.18 23.26 36.97
N VAL A 110 14.40 22.01 36.57
CA VAL A 110 15.12 21.00 37.36
C VAL A 110 16.06 20.23 36.44
N ASN A 111 17.35 20.14 36.81
CA ASN A 111 18.32 19.33 36.10
C ASN A 111 18.47 17.98 36.81
N LEU A 112 18.22 16.88 36.11
CA LEU A 112 18.47 15.51 36.55
C LEU A 112 19.62 14.93 35.71
N ALA A 113 20.26 13.87 36.21
CA ALA A 113 21.32 13.17 35.47
C ALA A 113 20.86 12.64 34.11
N GLU A 114 19.59 12.25 33.99
CA GLU A 114 19.02 11.66 32.76
C GLU A 114 18.27 12.67 31.88
N ALA A 115 17.84 13.83 32.40
CA ALA A 115 17.09 14.83 31.65
C ALA A 115 17.01 16.20 32.34
N THR A 116 16.82 17.26 31.57
CA THR A 116 16.44 18.58 32.09
C THR A 116 14.94 18.80 31.95
N LEU A 117 14.25 19.05 33.07
CA LEU A 117 12.83 19.39 33.10
C LEU A 117 12.68 20.90 33.15
N SER A 118 11.84 21.47 32.31
CA SER A 118 11.48 22.89 32.35
C SER A 118 10.02 23.09 32.03
N ILE A 119 9.36 23.99 32.77
CA ILE A 119 8.01 24.45 32.44
C ILE A 119 8.17 25.70 31.58
N GLY A 120 7.95 25.56 30.27
CA GLY A 120 7.80 26.68 29.36
C GLY A 120 6.37 27.22 29.36
N LYS A 121 6.19 28.50 29.02
CA LYS A 121 4.87 29.01 28.62
C LYS A 121 4.52 28.39 27.27
N GLY A 122 3.48 27.58 27.21
CA GLY A 122 2.95 27.06 25.94
C GLY A 122 2.60 28.22 25.02
N ARG A 123 2.92 28.10 23.73
CA ARG A 123 2.47 29.07 22.72
C ARG A 123 0.95 29.04 22.70
N ALA A 124 0.30 30.20 22.85
CA ALA A 124 -1.15 30.29 22.72
C ALA A 124 -1.57 29.75 21.34
N SER A 125 -2.33 28.65 21.33
CA SER A 125 -3.00 28.18 20.12
C SER A 125 -4.30 28.95 19.96
N VAL A 126 -4.62 29.34 18.72
CA VAL A 126 -5.91 29.95 18.42
C VAL A 126 -6.97 28.87 18.55
N GLU A 127 -7.79 28.97 19.60
CA GLU A 127 -8.99 28.16 19.77
C GLU A 127 -10.15 28.89 19.08
N ILE A 128 -10.68 28.28 18.02
CA ILE A 128 -11.81 28.84 17.28
C ILE A 128 -13.08 28.42 18.04
N VAL A 129 -13.57 29.30 18.90
CA VAL A 129 -14.75 29.06 19.76
C VAL A 129 -16.05 28.98 18.94
N ASP A 130 -16.09 29.63 17.77
CA ASP A 130 -17.27 29.67 16.89
C ASP A 130 -16.83 29.99 15.45
N GLU A 131 -16.87 28.97 14.58
CA GLU A 131 -16.43 29.07 13.18
C GLU A 131 -17.30 30.04 12.36
N THR A 132 -18.57 30.24 12.73
CA THR A 132 -19.51 31.10 11.97
C THR A 132 -19.21 32.60 12.13
N LYS A 133 -18.49 32.97 13.19
CA LYS A 133 -18.07 34.35 13.47
C LYS A 133 -16.67 34.64 12.97
N VAL A 134 -15.95 33.65 12.47
CA VAL A 134 -14.62 33.85 11.89
C VAL A 134 -14.77 34.57 10.56
N PRO A 135 -14.18 35.77 10.39
CA PRO A 135 -14.26 36.48 9.13
C PRO A 135 -13.73 35.61 7.98
N LYS A 136 -14.40 35.65 6.81
CA LYS A 136 -14.02 34.88 5.61
C LYS A 136 -12.55 35.06 5.19
N ARG A 137 -11.89 36.13 5.62
CA ARG A 137 -10.45 36.39 5.41
C ARG A 137 -9.53 35.36 6.09
N PHE A 138 -10.00 34.66 7.12
CA PHE A 138 -9.26 33.62 7.84
C PHE A 138 -9.75 32.20 7.54
N MET A 139 -10.78 32.05 6.69
CA MET A 139 -11.27 30.75 6.25
C MET A 139 -10.49 30.27 5.03
N LYS A 140 -9.95 29.05 5.10
CA LYS A 140 -9.32 28.39 3.96
C LYS A 140 -10.39 27.62 3.19
N VAL A 141 -10.89 28.17 2.10
CA VAL A 141 -11.79 27.47 1.17
C VAL A 141 -10.95 26.53 0.31
N THR A 142 -11.12 25.22 0.51
CA THR A 142 -10.45 24.21 -0.32
C THR A 142 -11.44 23.75 -1.38
N THR A 143 -11.34 24.31 -2.59
CA THR A 143 -12.14 23.85 -3.74
C THR A 143 -11.42 22.67 -4.39
N THR A 144 -11.79 21.45 -4.00
CA THR A 144 -11.29 20.23 -4.64
C THR A 144 -12.18 19.83 -5.82
N PRO A 145 -11.60 19.47 -6.98
CA PRO A 145 -12.37 18.91 -8.09
C PRO A 145 -13.04 17.60 -7.68
N ASP A 146 -14.35 17.50 -7.88
CA ASP A 146 -15.08 16.27 -7.62
C ASP A 146 -14.88 15.30 -8.79
N LYS A 147 -13.98 14.34 -8.59
CA LYS A 147 -13.64 13.31 -9.57
C LYS A 147 -14.84 12.42 -9.93
N THR A 148 -15.82 12.27 -9.04
CA THR A 148 -17.00 11.43 -9.28
C THR A 148 -17.99 12.13 -10.21
N ALA A 149 -18.25 13.42 -9.97
CA ALA A 149 -19.06 14.25 -10.87
C ALA A 149 -18.39 14.42 -12.24
N ILE A 150 -17.05 14.59 -12.26
CA ILE A 150 -16.29 14.67 -13.51
C ILE A 150 -16.34 13.35 -14.29
N LYS A 151 -16.22 12.20 -13.61
CA LYS A 151 -16.34 10.89 -14.25
C LYS A 151 -17.75 10.66 -14.82
N SER A 152 -18.79 10.99 -14.04
CA SER A 152 -20.19 10.93 -14.49
C SER A 152 -20.47 11.82 -15.70
N ALA A 153 -19.92 13.04 -15.73
CA ALA A 153 -20.10 13.96 -16.85
C ALA A 153 -19.34 13.47 -18.11
N LEU A 154 -18.13 12.93 -17.94
CA LEU A 154 -17.36 12.34 -19.03
C LEU A 154 -18.00 11.04 -19.57
N ASP A 155 -18.58 10.20 -18.71
CA ASP A 155 -19.33 8.99 -19.08
C ASP A 155 -20.65 9.35 -19.82
N ALA A 156 -21.27 10.48 -19.47
CA ALA A 156 -22.46 11.01 -20.14
C ALA A 156 -22.16 11.74 -21.48
N GLY A 157 -20.89 11.82 -21.89
CA GLY A 157 -20.46 12.46 -23.14
C GLY A 157 -20.28 13.99 -23.05
N GLU A 158 -20.39 14.59 -21.86
CA GLU A 158 -20.13 16.01 -21.66
C GLU A 158 -18.61 16.27 -21.54
N LYS A 159 -18.11 17.25 -22.30
CA LYS A 159 -16.68 17.62 -22.27
C LYS A 159 -16.38 18.47 -21.03
N VAL A 160 -15.81 17.85 -20.00
CA VAL A 160 -15.23 18.57 -18.86
C VAL A 160 -13.87 19.17 -19.24
N ARG A 161 -13.78 20.51 -19.29
CA ARG A 161 -12.53 21.21 -19.59
C ARG A 161 -11.47 20.91 -18.52
N GLY A 162 -10.44 20.14 -18.87
CA GLY A 162 -9.35 19.76 -17.96
C GLY A 162 -9.37 18.32 -17.45
N ALA A 163 -10.34 17.50 -17.86
CA ALA A 163 -10.38 16.08 -17.56
C ALA A 163 -10.51 15.26 -18.84
N LYS A 164 -9.77 14.15 -18.92
CA LYS A 164 -9.85 13.17 -20.00
C LYS A 164 -10.07 11.80 -19.39
N MET A 165 -10.91 10.98 -20.01
CA MET A 165 -11.01 9.57 -19.68
C MET A 165 -9.69 8.89 -20.08
N SER A 166 -9.08 8.16 -19.16
CA SER A 166 -7.97 7.28 -19.51
C SER A 166 -8.49 6.06 -20.25
N GLU A 167 -7.71 5.55 -21.21
CA GLU A 167 -8.03 4.27 -21.85
C GLU A 167 -8.14 3.16 -20.79
N PRO A 168 -9.13 2.27 -20.88
CA PRO A 168 -9.19 1.11 -20.02
C PRO A 168 -8.00 0.21 -20.34
N GLY A 169 -7.05 0.10 -19.41
CA GLY A 169 -5.98 -0.89 -19.50
C GLY A 169 -6.52 -2.30 -19.22
N GLU A 170 -5.85 -3.30 -19.77
CA GLU A 170 -6.12 -4.70 -19.43
C GLU A 170 -5.67 -4.98 -17.99
N VAL A 171 -6.47 -5.77 -17.26
CA VAL A 171 -6.21 -6.10 -15.85
C VAL A 171 -6.28 -7.62 -15.68
N LEU A 172 -5.21 -8.20 -15.12
CA LEU A 172 -5.19 -9.60 -14.74
C LEU A 172 -6.09 -9.82 -13.50
N SER A 173 -7.04 -10.76 -13.60
CA SER A 173 -7.84 -11.21 -12.46
C SER A 173 -7.41 -12.61 -12.05
N VAL A 174 -6.87 -12.76 -10.84
CA VAL A 174 -6.56 -14.06 -10.24
C VAL A 174 -7.66 -14.42 -9.25
N ARG A 175 -8.39 -15.52 -9.51
CA ARG A 175 -9.41 -16.05 -8.60
C ARG A 175 -9.00 -17.45 -8.16
N ALA A 176 -9.23 -17.79 -6.90
CA ALA A 176 -9.09 -19.16 -6.44
C ALA A 176 -10.30 -19.98 -6.93
N ALA A 177 -10.01 -21.20 -7.40
CA ALA A 177 -11.03 -22.23 -7.60
C ALA A 177 -11.49 -22.79 -6.26
#